data_AF-A0A838VMR1-F1
#
_entry.id   AF-A0A838VMR1-F1
#
_cell.length_a   1.000
_cell.length_b   1.000
_cell.length_c   1.000
_cell.angle_alpha   90.00
_cell.angle_beta   90.00
_cell.angle_gamma   90.00
#
_symmetry.space_group_name_H-M   'P 1'
#
loop_
_entity.id
_entity.type
_entity.pdbx_description
1 polymer ?
#
loop_
_entity_poly.entity_id
_entity_poly.type
_entity_poly.pdbx_seq_one_letter_code
_entity_poly.pdbx_strand_id
1 'polypeptide(L)'
;MNQSSHEESWGYDRRILSYIQNAAAHGMYEIRGLGAKRRLPHFDDLVFLGASMTRYPLEGYREKCVTKTVLGTRYATKPIELDIPITIAGMSFGSLSANVKEALGLAATACGTSTTTGDGGMTSEERLSSETLIYQCLPSRYGFNPDDLRKADAIEIVIGQGAKPGGGGMLLGQKINPRVAEMRTLPEGVDQRSACRHPDWTGPDD
;
A
#
# COMPACT_ATOMS: atom_id res chain seq x y z
N MET A 1 -15.30 2.32 -36.55
CA MET A 1 -14.16 2.03 -35.65
C MET A 1 -14.15 3.09 -34.57
N ASN A 2 -14.74 2.82 -33.40
CA ASN A 2 -14.71 3.76 -32.28
C ASN A 2 -13.32 3.74 -31.67
N GLN A 3 -12.52 4.78 -31.93
CA GLN A 3 -11.44 5.14 -31.02
C GLN A 3 -12.10 5.64 -29.74
N SER A 4 -12.24 4.77 -28.73
CA SER A 4 -12.50 5.25 -27.38
C SER A 4 -11.33 6.12 -26.99
N SER A 5 -11.53 7.44 -26.94
CA SER A 5 -10.55 8.34 -26.33
C SER A 5 -10.43 7.93 -24.86
N HIS A 6 -9.35 7.24 -24.50
CA HIS A 6 -9.09 6.88 -23.11
C HIS A 6 -8.95 8.19 -22.31
N GLU A 7 -9.86 8.40 -21.35
CA GLU A 7 -9.77 9.52 -20.42
C GLU A 7 -8.45 9.45 -19.65
N GLU A 8 -7.74 10.58 -19.58
CA GLU A 8 -6.47 10.65 -18.84
C GLU A 8 -6.71 11.01 -17.37
N SER A 9 -5.94 10.37 -16.49
CA SER A 9 -5.90 10.76 -15.08
C SER A 9 -5.33 12.16 -14.93
N TRP A 10 -5.98 13.00 -14.14
CA TRP A 10 -5.49 14.35 -13.85
C TRP A 10 -4.14 14.33 -13.11
N GLY A 11 -3.95 13.39 -12.18
CA GLY A 11 -2.72 13.28 -11.38
C GLY A 11 -1.64 12.38 -11.99
N TYR A 12 -2.02 11.45 -12.87
CA TYR A 12 -1.12 10.50 -13.52
C TYR A 12 -1.35 10.53 -15.04
N ASP A 13 -1.09 11.68 -15.64
CA ASP A 13 -1.15 11.86 -17.10
C ASP A 13 -0.10 10.99 -17.83
N ARG A 14 -0.17 10.90 -19.16
CA ARG A 14 0.77 10.08 -19.94
C ARG A 14 2.22 10.49 -19.76
N ARG A 15 2.49 11.77 -19.52
CA ARG A 15 3.85 12.28 -19.31
C ARG A 15 4.40 11.78 -17.98
N ILE A 16 3.61 11.83 -16.91
CA ILE A 16 3.99 11.32 -15.59
C ILE A 16 4.18 9.81 -15.64
N LEU A 17 3.26 9.08 -16.26
CA LEU A 17 3.38 7.62 -16.42
C LEU A 17 4.63 7.23 -17.22
N SER A 18 4.93 7.93 -18.32
CA SER A 18 6.14 7.72 -19.11
C SER A 18 7.41 7.99 -18.30
N TYR A 19 7.41 9.05 -17.48
CA TYR A 19 8.53 9.32 -16.57
C TYR A 19 8.73 8.20 -15.55
N ILE A 20 7.67 7.75 -14.87
CA ILE A 20 7.72 6.66 -13.88
C ILE A 20 8.26 5.39 -14.53
N GLN A 21 7.75 5.02 -15.71
CA GLN A 21 8.19 3.83 -16.44
C GLN A 21 9.66 3.91 -16.87
N ASN A 22 10.11 5.06 -17.38
CA ASN A 22 11.50 5.28 -17.78
C ASN A 22 12.44 5.22 -16.57
N ALA A 23 12.06 5.85 -15.46
CA ALA A 23 12.82 5.80 -14.22
C ALA A 23 12.92 4.38 -13.66
N ALA A 24 11.81 3.62 -13.67
CA ALA A 24 11.79 2.24 -13.22
C ALA A 24 12.63 1.31 -14.12
N ALA A 25 12.63 1.52 -15.43
CA ALA A 25 13.35 0.66 -16.39
C ALA A 25 14.87 0.91 -16.39
N HIS A 26 15.31 2.15 -16.16
CA HIS A 26 16.71 2.54 -16.32
C HIS A 26 17.40 3.00 -15.03
N GLY A 27 16.67 3.12 -13.92
CA GLY A 27 17.19 3.69 -12.67
C GLY A 27 17.55 5.18 -12.77
N MET A 28 17.15 5.86 -13.85
CA MET A 28 17.44 7.26 -14.09
C MET A 28 16.30 8.12 -13.55
N TYR A 29 16.58 8.92 -12.53
CA TYR A 29 15.64 9.93 -12.03
C TYR A 29 16.13 11.33 -12.40
N GLU A 30 15.20 12.25 -12.64
CA GLU A 30 15.58 13.66 -12.85
C GLU A 30 16.02 14.27 -11.52
N ILE A 31 17.31 14.56 -11.37
CA ILE A 31 17.82 15.37 -10.26
C ILE A 31 17.36 16.82 -10.51
N ARG A 32 16.36 17.29 -9.75
CA ARG A 32 15.90 18.68 -9.77
C ARG A 32 15.82 19.23 -8.35
N GLY A 33 16.30 20.46 -8.15
CA GLY A 33 16.09 21.20 -6.92
C GLY A 33 14.60 21.58 -6.74
N LEU A 34 14.16 21.73 -5.49
CA LEU A 34 12.82 22.24 -5.15
C LEU A 34 12.63 23.66 -5.71
N GLY A 35 11.70 23.87 -6.66
CA GLY A 35 11.33 25.19 -7.21
C GLY A 35 10.52 25.11 -8.52
N ALA A 36 9.38 25.82 -8.61
CA ALA A 36 8.36 25.63 -9.66
C ALA A 36 8.57 26.45 -10.96
N LYS A 37 8.13 25.92 -12.12
CA LYS A 37 7.94 26.66 -13.40
C LYS A 37 6.54 26.49 -14.05
N ARG A 38 5.54 25.94 -13.34
CA ARG A 38 4.11 25.85 -13.73
C ARG A 38 3.22 25.50 -12.52
N ARG A 39 1.90 25.46 -12.77
CA ARG A 39 0.73 25.70 -11.89
C ARG A 39 0.89 25.55 -10.36
N LEU A 40 0.25 26.50 -9.69
CA LEU A 40 0.33 26.94 -8.30
C LEU A 40 -0.83 26.41 -7.41
N PRO A 41 -0.74 26.56 -6.06
CA PRO A 41 -1.30 25.61 -5.09
C PRO A 41 -2.82 25.66 -4.82
N HIS A 42 -3.40 24.52 -4.42
CA HIS A 42 -4.65 24.35 -3.64
C HIS A 42 -4.34 24.05 -2.16
N PHE A 43 -5.36 23.90 -1.31
CA PHE A 43 -5.15 23.74 0.14
C PHE A 43 -4.36 22.48 0.54
N ASP A 44 -4.32 21.44 -0.30
CA ASP A 44 -3.47 20.25 -0.06
C ASP A 44 -2.01 20.48 -0.49
N ASP A 45 -1.72 21.58 -1.20
CA ASP A 45 -0.37 21.99 -1.60
C ASP A 45 0.31 22.90 -0.56
N LEU A 46 -0.39 23.21 0.54
CA LEU A 46 0.18 23.97 1.65
C LEU A 46 0.87 23.02 2.63
N VAL A 47 2.18 22.86 2.49
CA VAL A 47 3.03 22.23 3.51
C VAL A 47 3.59 23.33 4.43
N PHE A 48 3.10 23.37 5.67
CA PHE A 48 3.74 24.16 6.71
C PHE A 48 5.03 23.46 7.15
N LEU A 49 6.17 23.89 6.60
CA LEU A 49 7.49 23.43 7.03
C LEU A 49 7.88 24.11 8.36
N GLY A 50 7.36 23.57 9.47
CA GLY A 50 7.74 24.00 10.83
C GLY A 50 9.23 23.76 11.17
N ALA A 51 9.97 23.06 10.30
CA ALA A 51 11.38 22.75 10.47
C ALA A 51 12.20 24.03 10.72
N SER A 52 12.07 25.05 9.88
CA SER A 52 12.85 26.29 9.99
C SER A 52 12.57 27.12 11.25
N MET A 53 11.43 26.88 11.92
CA MET A 53 11.05 27.61 13.14
C MET A 53 11.49 26.92 14.43
N THR A 54 11.81 25.61 14.39
CA THR A 54 12.11 24.85 15.62
C THR A 54 13.46 24.12 15.58
N ARG A 55 14.00 23.75 14.40
CA ARG A 55 15.29 23.02 14.28
C ARG A 55 16.07 23.45 13.03
N TYR A 56 17.40 23.49 13.13
CA TYR A 56 18.24 23.71 11.96
C TYR A 56 18.07 22.55 10.95
N PRO A 57 17.93 22.83 9.64
CA PRO A 57 17.97 21.80 8.60
C PRO A 57 19.29 21.03 8.69
N LEU A 58 19.24 19.72 8.39
CA LEU A 58 20.45 18.91 8.39
C LEU A 58 21.41 19.38 7.29
N GLU A 59 22.66 19.57 7.66
CA GLU A 59 23.71 19.94 6.72
C GLU A 59 24.25 18.66 6.06
N GLY A 60 23.79 18.37 4.83
CA GLY A 60 23.99 17.07 4.17
C GLY A 60 25.44 16.59 3.98
N TYR A 61 26.44 17.45 4.20
CA TYR A 61 27.86 17.07 4.20
C TYR A 61 28.43 16.81 5.60
N ARG A 62 27.74 17.24 6.67
CA ARG A 62 28.13 17.00 8.08
C ARG A 62 27.27 15.94 8.73
N GLU A 63 26.00 15.87 8.37
CA GLU A 63 25.00 15.07 9.05
C GLU A 63 24.42 14.02 8.10
N LYS A 64 24.34 12.78 8.59
CA LYS A 64 23.70 11.70 7.85
C LYS A 64 22.18 11.82 7.99
N CYS A 65 21.47 11.80 6.87
CA CYS A 65 20.03 11.60 6.87
C CYS A 65 19.74 10.15 7.23
N VAL A 66 19.17 9.90 8.41
CA VAL A 66 18.76 8.56 8.84
C VAL A 66 17.30 8.35 8.44
N THR A 67 17.07 7.49 7.46
CA THR A 67 15.73 7.11 6.98
C THR A 67 15.14 5.92 7.73
N LYS A 68 15.96 5.25 8.55
CA LYS A 68 15.55 4.11 9.36
C LYS A 68 14.30 4.46 10.16
N THR A 69 13.27 3.64 10.01
CA THR A 69 11.96 3.82 10.63
C THR A 69 11.66 2.60 11.48
N VAL A 70 11.36 2.81 12.77
CA VAL A 70 11.01 1.73 13.69
C VAL A 70 9.56 1.88 14.12
N LEU A 71 8.74 0.88 13.84
CA LEU A 71 7.31 0.83 14.21
C LEU A 71 7.12 0.01 15.49
N GLY A 72 6.26 0.49 16.38
CA GLY A 72 5.94 -0.20 17.63
C GLY A 72 6.94 0.03 18.78
N THR A 73 7.78 1.05 18.72
CA THR A 73 8.85 1.35 19.70
C THR A 73 8.40 1.44 21.17
N ARG A 74 7.12 1.70 21.44
CA ARG A 74 6.60 1.89 22.80
C ARG A 74 6.18 0.59 23.49
N TYR A 75 5.52 -0.32 22.75
CA TYR A 75 4.84 -1.48 23.35
C TYR A 75 5.07 -2.80 22.60
N ALA A 76 5.62 -2.78 21.39
CA ALA A 76 5.86 -4.01 20.65
C ALA A 76 7.06 -4.75 21.24
N THR A 77 6.87 -6.03 21.58
CA THR A 77 7.97 -6.91 21.98
C THR A 77 8.95 -7.16 20.84
N LYS A 78 8.45 -7.13 19.60
CA LYS A 78 9.22 -7.21 18.36
C LYS A 78 8.85 -6.03 17.47
N PRO A 79 9.51 -4.87 17.64
CA PRO A 79 9.33 -3.72 16.75
C PRO A 79 9.70 -4.09 15.31
N ILE A 80 9.00 -3.51 14.34
CA ILE A 80 9.38 -3.61 12.92
C ILE A 80 10.42 -2.53 12.63
N GLU A 81 11.54 -2.93 12.05
CA GLU A 81 12.57 -2.02 11.58
C GLU A 81 12.57 -1.98 10.06
N LEU A 82 12.44 -0.78 9.49
CA LEU A 82 12.50 -0.51 8.05
C LEU A 82 13.67 0.43 7.77
N ASP A 83 14.31 0.28 6.62
CA ASP A 83 15.41 1.15 6.19
C ASP A 83 14.93 2.53 5.74
N ILE A 84 13.67 2.63 5.30
CA ILE A 84 13.04 3.84 4.76
C ILE A 84 11.64 4.10 5.33
N PRO A 85 11.17 5.35 5.39
CA PRO A 85 9.84 5.70 5.90
C PRO A 85 8.74 5.56 4.83
N ILE A 86 8.83 4.53 3.98
CA ILE A 86 7.90 4.32 2.84
C ILE A 86 7.51 2.86 2.85
N THR A 87 6.21 2.55 2.93
CA THR A 87 5.69 1.17 2.87
C THR A 87 4.81 0.98 1.63
N ILE A 88 4.70 -0.26 1.15
CA ILE A 88 3.78 -0.59 0.05
C ILE A 88 2.40 -0.91 0.64
N ALA A 89 1.42 -0.05 0.35
CA ALA A 89 0.06 -0.18 0.87
C ALA A 89 -0.66 -1.46 0.42
N GLY A 90 -1.64 -1.89 1.23
CA GLY A 90 -2.40 -3.12 1.01
C GLY A 90 -3.24 -3.09 -0.26
N MET A 91 -2.92 -3.97 -1.20
CA MET A 91 -3.70 -4.22 -2.41
C MET A 91 -3.93 -5.73 -2.55
N SER A 92 -5.20 -6.12 -2.68
CA SER A 92 -5.59 -7.52 -2.56
C SER A 92 -5.16 -8.38 -3.75
N PHE A 93 -4.80 -9.62 -3.47
CA PHE A 93 -4.84 -10.67 -4.49
C PHE A 93 -6.28 -10.82 -5.01
N GLY A 94 -6.46 -10.75 -6.33
CA GLY A 94 -7.75 -10.60 -7.00
C GLY A 94 -7.91 -9.21 -7.62
N SER A 95 -7.51 -8.14 -6.91
CA SER A 95 -7.33 -6.82 -7.53
C SER A 95 -6.02 -6.77 -8.32
N LEU A 96 -4.97 -7.36 -7.76
CA LEU A 96 -3.67 -7.60 -8.37
C LEU A 96 -3.48 -9.09 -8.68
N SER A 97 -2.61 -9.40 -9.65
CA SER A 97 -2.18 -10.76 -9.94
C SER A 97 -1.12 -11.24 -8.95
N ALA A 98 -0.92 -12.56 -8.85
CA ALA A 98 0.12 -13.15 -8.01
C ALA A 98 1.53 -12.64 -8.39
N ASN A 99 1.81 -12.49 -9.69
CA ASN A 99 3.10 -11.97 -10.18
C ASN A 99 3.35 -10.54 -9.71
N VAL A 100 2.32 -9.70 -9.64
CA VAL A 100 2.47 -8.33 -9.11
C VAL A 100 2.73 -8.38 -7.61
N LYS A 101 2.06 -9.26 -6.87
CA LYS A 101 2.27 -9.44 -5.43
C LYS A 101 3.71 -9.90 -5.13
N GLU A 102 4.22 -10.87 -5.90
CA GLU A 102 5.60 -11.32 -5.81
C GLU A 102 6.60 -10.21 -6.14
N ALA A 103 6.37 -9.48 -7.24
CA ALA A 103 7.24 -8.38 -7.65
C ALA A 103 7.30 -7.26 -6.59
N LEU A 104 6.16 -6.90 -5.98
CA LEU A 104 6.11 -5.95 -4.88
C LEU A 104 6.88 -6.45 -3.65
N GLY A 105 6.76 -7.74 -3.32
CA GLY A 105 7.50 -8.35 -2.22
C GLY A 105 9.01 -8.30 -2.43
N LEU A 106 9.48 -8.73 -3.61
CA LEU A 106 10.90 -8.67 -3.96
C LEU A 106 11.44 -7.23 -3.92
N ALA A 107 10.68 -6.28 -4.45
CA ALA A 107 11.06 -4.87 -4.45
C ALA A 107 11.09 -4.27 -3.04
N ALA A 108 10.10 -4.58 -2.20
CA ALA A 108 10.06 -4.10 -0.82
C ALA A 108 11.23 -4.65 0.00
N THR A 109 11.51 -5.95 -0.11
CA THR A 109 12.67 -6.60 0.50
C THR A 109 13.98 -5.93 0.05
N ALA A 110 14.17 -5.71 -1.25
CA ALA A 110 15.36 -5.07 -1.78
C ALA A 110 15.52 -3.60 -1.31
N CYS A 111 14.41 -2.91 -1.05
CA CYS A 111 14.39 -1.54 -0.53
C CYS A 111 14.42 -1.46 1.00
N GLY A 112 14.46 -2.59 1.72
CA GLY A 112 14.40 -2.64 3.18
C GLY A 112 13.08 -2.11 3.74
N THR A 113 11.96 -2.39 3.08
CA THR A 113 10.63 -1.96 3.52
C THR A 113 9.58 -3.09 3.51
N SER A 114 8.37 -2.79 3.98
CA SER A 114 7.27 -3.73 4.12
C SER A 114 6.26 -3.68 2.96
N THR A 115 5.61 -4.82 2.75
CA THR A 115 4.37 -4.97 1.97
C THR A 115 3.18 -5.24 2.87
N THR A 116 1.97 -5.05 2.35
CA THR A 116 0.71 -5.39 3.03
C THR A 116 -0.17 -6.27 2.13
N THR A 117 -0.78 -7.32 2.69
CA THR A 117 -1.49 -8.36 1.92
C THR A 117 -2.71 -7.88 1.14
N GLY A 118 -3.40 -6.81 1.58
CA GLY A 118 -4.69 -6.46 0.98
C GLY A 118 -5.87 -7.29 1.52
N ASP A 119 -7.08 -6.96 1.04
CA ASP A 119 -8.35 -7.71 1.25
C ASP A 119 -8.44 -9.04 0.50
N GLY A 120 -7.35 -9.79 0.42
CA GLY A 120 -7.27 -11.03 -0.36
C GLY A 120 -6.71 -12.24 0.38
N GLY A 121 -6.31 -12.09 1.64
CA GLY A 121 -5.48 -13.08 2.32
C GLY A 121 -4.02 -13.03 1.85
N MET A 122 -3.20 -13.89 2.43
CA MET A 122 -1.77 -14.02 2.10
C MET A 122 -1.60 -15.08 1.02
N THR A 123 -0.91 -14.75 -0.08
CA THR A 123 -0.50 -15.77 -1.04
C THR A 123 0.90 -16.30 -0.71
N SER A 124 1.20 -17.53 -1.14
CA SER A 124 2.54 -18.11 -0.97
C SER A 124 3.63 -17.25 -1.63
N GLU A 125 3.36 -16.70 -2.81
CA GLU A 125 4.30 -15.86 -3.55
C GLU A 125 4.62 -14.58 -2.78
N GLU A 126 3.62 -13.93 -2.17
CA GLU A 126 3.82 -12.73 -1.37
C GLU A 126 4.64 -13.02 -0.11
N ARG A 127 4.34 -14.12 0.60
CA ARG A 127 5.07 -14.49 1.81
C ARG A 127 6.52 -14.87 1.53
N LEU A 128 6.79 -15.58 0.43
CA LEU A 128 8.14 -16.01 0.06
C LEU A 128 9.01 -14.85 -0.44
N SER A 129 8.41 -13.82 -1.04
CA SER A 129 9.14 -12.69 -1.64
C SER A 129 9.35 -11.51 -0.68
N SER A 130 8.46 -11.34 0.31
CA SER A 130 8.52 -10.24 1.27
C SER A 130 9.27 -10.65 2.54
N GLU A 131 10.29 -9.91 2.93
CA GLU A 131 10.95 -10.08 4.23
C GLU A 131 10.04 -9.60 5.37
N THR A 132 9.55 -8.37 5.28
CA THR A 132 8.52 -7.83 6.19
C THR A 132 7.17 -7.77 5.49
N LEU A 133 6.21 -8.59 5.94
CA LEU A 133 4.85 -8.64 5.40
C LEU A 133 3.82 -8.37 6.50
N ILE A 134 3.02 -7.35 6.26
CA ILE A 134 1.92 -6.94 7.13
C ILE A 134 0.64 -7.63 6.64
N TYR A 135 -0.04 -8.33 7.54
CA TYR A 135 -1.30 -9.01 7.23
C TYR A 135 -2.48 -8.09 7.51
N GLN A 136 -3.34 -7.91 6.51
CA GLN A 136 -4.45 -6.98 6.62
C GLN A 136 -5.73 -7.70 7.09
N CYS A 137 -6.31 -7.20 8.17
CA CYS A 137 -7.60 -7.63 8.72
C CYS A 137 -8.68 -6.61 8.37
N LEU A 138 -9.63 -7.02 7.53
CA LEU A 138 -10.74 -6.16 7.07
C LEU A 138 -12.07 -6.55 7.69
N PRO A 139 -13.06 -5.64 7.69
CA PRO A 139 -14.40 -5.85 8.21
C PRO A 139 -15.01 -7.23 7.93
N SER A 140 -14.95 -7.70 6.69
CA SER A 140 -15.60 -8.95 6.29
C SER A 140 -14.76 -10.21 6.48
N ARG A 141 -13.49 -10.08 6.84
CA ARG A 141 -12.58 -11.22 7.04
C ARG A 141 -12.48 -12.17 5.82
N TYR A 142 -12.74 -11.67 4.61
CA TYR A 142 -12.59 -12.49 3.41
C TYR A 142 -11.13 -12.94 3.25
N GLY A 143 -10.93 -14.25 3.13
CA GLY A 143 -9.60 -14.85 3.07
C GLY A 143 -8.74 -14.64 4.31
N PHE A 144 -9.37 -14.32 5.45
CA PHE A 144 -8.68 -14.29 6.73
C PHE A 144 -8.35 -15.71 7.17
N ASN A 145 -7.05 -16.00 7.28
CA ASN A 145 -6.53 -17.31 7.68
C ASN A 145 -5.63 -17.14 8.91
N PRO A 146 -6.02 -17.67 10.08
CA PRO A 146 -5.19 -17.62 11.29
C PRO A 146 -3.81 -18.24 11.12
N ASP A 147 -3.65 -19.23 10.26
CA ASP A 147 -2.35 -19.85 10.01
C ASP A 147 -1.40 -18.93 9.24
N ASP A 148 -1.95 -18.10 8.35
CA ASP A 148 -1.16 -17.09 7.63
C ASP A 148 -0.90 -15.86 8.50
N LEU A 149 -1.87 -15.48 9.33
CA LEU A 149 -1.70 -14.42 10.33
C LEU A 149 -0.48 -14.68 11.23
N ARG A 150 -0.29 -15.92 11.69
CA ARG A 150 0.85 -16.29 12.54
C ARG A 150 2.20 -16.21 11.83
N LYS A 151 2.21 -16.19 10.49
CA LYS A 151 3.41 -16.04 9.66
C LYS A 151 3.72 -14.58 9.32
N ALA A 152 2.85 -13.64 9.70
CA ALA A 152 3.01 -12.22 9.39
C ALA A 152 3.85 -11.49 10.45
N ASP A 153 4.44 -10.37 10.05
CA ASP A 153 5.33 -9.57 10.89
C ASP A 153 4.57 -8.50 11.69
N ALA A 154 3.43 -8.05 11.14
CA ALA A 154 2.46 -7.22 11.84
C ALA A 154 1.05 -7.44 11.27
N ILE A 155 0.07 -6.83 11.94
CA ILE A 155 -1.33 -6.83 11.54
C ILE A 155 -1.76 -5.40 11.27
N GLU A 156 -2.34 -5.15 10.10
CA GLU A 156 -3.03 -3.90 9.79
C GLU A 156 -4.53 -4.11 9.94
N ILE A 157 -5.17 -3.38 10.86
CA ILE A 157 -6.62 -3.44 11.03
C ILE A 157 -7.29 -2.30 10.27
N VAL A 158 -8.20 -2.64 9.36
CA VAL A 158 -8.76 -1.67 8.41
C VAL A 158 -10.10 -1.13 8.90
N ILE A 159 -10.09 0.13 9.30
CA ILE A 159 -11.32 0.84 9.68
C ILE A 159 -12.03 1.45 8.47
N GLY A 160 -11.25 1.85 7.46
CA GLY A 160 -11.76 2.46 6.24
C GLY A 160 -10.66 2.74 5.24
N GLN A 161 -11.04 3.16 4.04
CA GLN A 161 -10.12 3.49 2.97
C GLN A 161 -10.52 4.81 2.30
N GLY A 162 -9.53 5.65 1.98
CA GLY A 162 -9.76 6.98 1.41
C GLY A 162 -10.51 6.97 0.07
N ALA A 163 -10.38 5.91 -0.73
CA ALA A 163 -11.08 5.79 -2.01
C ALA A 163 -12.60 5.59 -1.88
N LYS A 164 -13.09 5.11 -0.74
CA LYS A 164 -14.52 4.92 -0.46
C LYS A 164 -14.80 4.99 1.04
N PRO A 165 -14.78 6.21 1.62
CA PRO A 165 -15.11 6.40 3.02
C PRO A 165 -16.52 5.86 3.31
N GLY A 166 -16.66 5.02 4.33
CA GLY A 166 -17.95 4.40 4.70
C GLY A 166 -18.40 3.21 3.85
N GLY A 167 -17.60 2.78 2.86
CA GLY A 167 -17.82 1.56 2.09
C GLY A 167 -16.81 0.47 2.41
N GLY A 168 -17.18 -0.79 2.19
CA GLY A 168 -16.23 -1.92 2.27
C GLY A 168 -15.57 -2.23 0.92
N GLY A 169 -14.51 -3.05 0.96
CA GLY A 169 -13.88 -3.71 -0.19
C GLY A 169 -14.87 -4.27 -1.22
N MET A 170 -14.50 -4.23 -2.51
CA MET A 170 -15.34 -4.76 -3.59
C MET A 170 -14.46 -5.41 -4.65
N LEU A 171 -14.81 -6.63 -5.03
CA LEU A 171 -14.18 -7.32 -6.14
C LEU A 171 -15.27 -7.87 -7.05
N LEU A 172 -15.22 -7.51 -8.33
CA LEU A 172 -16.19 -7.97 -9.32
C LEU A 172 -16.07 -9.48 -9.52
N GLY A 173 -17.20 -10.16 -9.73
CA GLY A 173 -17.29 -11.60 -9.96
C GLY A 173 -16.39 -12.08 -11.10
N GLN A 174 -16.24 -11.27 -12.15
CA GLN A 174 -15.33 -11.56 -13.27
C GLN A 174 -13.86 -11.71 -12.87
N LYS A 175 -13.46 -11.15 -11.72
CA LYS A 175 -12.10 -11.29 -11.15
C LYS A 175 -12.02 -12.42 -10.10
N ILE A 176 -13.15 -13.01 -9.71
CA ILE A 176 -13.20 -14.15 -8.80
C ILE A 176 -13.01 -15.43 -9.60
N ASN A 177 -11.75 -15.71 -9.91
CA ASN A 177 -11.30 -16.97 -10.49
C ASN A 177 -11.25 -18.10 -9.42
N PRO A 178 -11.04 -19.38 -9.80
CA PRO A 178 -11.06 -20.50 -8.86
C PRO A 178 -10.16 -20.30 -7.62
N ARG A 179 -8.96 -19.75 -7.82
CA ARG A 179 -8.00 -19.52 -6.74
C ARG A 179 -8.46 -18.41 -5.79
N VAL A 180 -9.02 -17.33 -6.31
CA VAL A 180 -9.58 -16.23 -5.49
C VAL A 180 -10.82 -16.72 -4.74
N ALA A 181 -11.69 -17.49 -5.40
CA ALA A 181 -12.87 -18.11 -4.82
C ALA A 181 -12.50 -19.01 -3.62
N GLU A 182 -11.54 -19.92 -3.82
CA GLU A 182 -11.03 -20.81 -2.79
C GLU A 182 -10.47 -20.03 -1.59
N MET A 183 -9.55 -19.10 -1.86
CA MET A 183 -8.92 -18.29 -0.80
C MET A 183 -9.94 -17.51 0.02
N ARG A 184 -11.04 -17.05 -0.59
CA ARG A 184 -12.02 -16.18 0.07
C ARG A 184 -13.28 -16.90 0.53
N THR A 185 -13.36 -18.22 0.32
CA THR A 185 -14.55 -19.04 0.59
C THR A 185 -15.79 -18.44 -0.10
N LEU A 186 -15.64 -18.06 -1.36
CA LEU A 186 -16.69 -17.47 -2.21
C LEU A 186 -16.95 -18.35 -3.44
N PRO A 187 -18.19 -18.39 -3.97
CA PRO A 187 -18.44 -19.01 -5.27
C PRO A 187 -17.71 -18.23 -6.38
N GLU A 188 -17.20 -18.95 -7.37
CA GLU A 188 -16.63 -18.35 -8.59
C GLU A 188 -17.66 -17.46 -9.31
N GLY A 189 -17.19 -16.36 -9.89
CA GLY A 189 -18.04 -15.46 -10.67
C GLY A 189 -19.01 -14.58 -9.88
N VAL A 190 -19.07 -14.70 -8.55
CA VAL A 190 -19.94 -13.89 -7.69
C VAL A 190 -19.20 -12.66 -7.18
N ASP A 191 -19.84 -11.48 -7.19
CA ASP A 191 -19.25 -10.27 -6.63
C ASP A 191 -18.95 -10.42 -5.14
N GLN A 192 -17.74 -10.05 -4.71
CA GLN A 192 -17.45 -9.83 -3.30
C GLN A 192 -17.82 -8.41 -2.91
N ARG A 193 -18.57 -8.29 -1.81
CA ARG A 193 -18.87 -7.01 -1.15
C ARG A 193 -18.54 -7.12 0.33
N SER A 194 -17.56 -6.35 0.78
CA SER A 194 -17.21 -6.28 2.20
C SER A 194 -18.12 -5.30 2.93
N ALA A 195 -18.34 -5.57 4.22
CA ALA A 195 -19.05 -4.69 5.14
C ALA A 195 -18.29 -3.38 5.32
N CYS A 196 -19.02 -2.31 5.65
CA CYS A 196 -18.44 -0.98 5.91
C CYS A 196 -17.78 -0.86 7.28
N ARG A 197 -18.08 -1.77 8.22
CA ARG A 197 -17.51 -1.81 9.57
C ARG A 197 -17.26 -3.25 10.00
N HIS A 198 -16.30 -3.42 10.89
CA HIS A 198 -16.11 -4.66 11.62
C HIS A 198 -17.44 -5.04 12.31
N PRO A 199 -18.08 -6.17 11.94
CA PRO A 199 -19.42 -6.51 12.44
C PRO A 199 -19.41 -6.79 13.94
N ASP A 200 -18.25 -7.20 14.46
CA ASP A 200 -17.92 -7.47 15.85
C ASP A 200 -17.63 -6.20 16.66
N TRP A 201 -17.54 -5.02 16.03
CA TRP A 201 -17.21 -3.77 16.71
C TRP A 201 -18.39 -2.82 16.74
N THR A 202 -18.81 -2.47 17.94
CA THR A 202 -19.93 -1.58 18.23
C THR A 202 -19.49 -0.30 18.93
N GLY A 203 -18.39 -0.35 19.68
CA GLY A 203 -17.80 0.79 20.39
C GLY A 203 -16.28 0.75 20.44
N PRO A 204 -15.65 1.74 21.10
CA PRO A 204 -14.19 1.84 21.21
C PRO A 204 -13.56 0.78 22.13
N ASP A 205 -14.37 0.08 22.93
CA ASP A 205 -13.92 -0.97 23.85
C ASP A 205 -13.82 -2.36 23.17
N ASP A 206 -14.40 -2.52 21.98
CA ASP A 206 -14.35 -3.75 21.16
C ASP A 206 -13.07 -3.81 20.31
#